data_AF-A0A5N7BWY7-F1
#
_entry.id   AF-A0A5N7BWY7-F1
#
_cell.length_a   1.000
_cell.length_b   1.000
_cell.length_c   1.000
_cell.angle_alpha   90.00
_cell.angle_beta   90.00
_cell.angle_gamma   90.00
#
_symmetry.space_group_name_H-M   'P 1'
#
loop_
_entity.id
_entity.type
_entity.pdbx_description
1 polymer ?
#
loop_
_entity_poly.entity_id
_entity_poly.type
_entity_poly.pdbx_seq_one_letter_code
_entity_poly.pdbx_strand_id
1 'polypeptide(L)'
;MSFGFSIGDLISVIEHANKLRKDFRGAPIQFKALSDVLGRLSIAMRDVEVDLSNTDLSNQQEIELPKKADSCRQVFNEIEQVASQYCELSEFYSLKRVWKRLKWELNKVCDLRNRICSNISVLIAFNGRITRDTVTALFKNRTNKQHQIYLDWLSPTVYATQQRDCISRRQPETGEWLLESPEFQVWLESHNKRYSVQVFRVPVRRFYRQW
;
A
#
# COMPACT_ATOMS: atom_id res chain seq x y z
N MET A 1 5.23 16.18 9.31
CA MET A 1 6.56 15.62 9.04
C MET A 1 6.39 14.20 8.53
N SER A 2 6.73 13.97 7.26
CA SER A 2 7.29 12.73 6.68
C SER A 2 7.19 12.84 5.17
N PHE A 3 8.18 13.45 4.52
CA PHE A 3 8.41 13.21 3.10
C PHE A 3 9.09 11.84 2.99
N GLY A 4 8.33 10.78 3.25
CA GLY A 4 8.70 9.41 2.96
C GLY A 4 8.22 9.08 1.56
N PHE A 5 9.12 8.59 0.71
CA PHE A 5 8.89 8.01 -0.62
C PHE A 5 7.70 8.59 -1.42
N SER A 6 7.99 9.54 -2.31
CA SER A 6 7.00 10.23 -3.13
C SER A 6 6.64 9.44 -4.40
N ILE A 7 5.48 9.74 -5.01
CA ILE A 7 5.16 9.32 -6.40
C ILE A 7 6.29 9.69 -7.37
N GLY A 8 6.97 10.83 -7.13
CA GLY A 8 8.16 11.23 -7.90
C GLY A 8 9.32 10.22 -7.83
N ASP A 9 9.46 9.50 -6.73
CA ASP A 9 10.48 8.47 -6.58
C ASP A 9 10.14 7.23 -7.41
N LEU A 10 8.87 6.85 -7.55
CA LEU A 10 8.44 5.78 -8.47
C LEU A 10 8.66 6.17 -9.93
N ILE A 11 8.30 7.40 -10.30
CA ILE A 11 8.52 7.92 -11.66
C ILE A 11 10.00 7.81 -12.02
N SER A 12 10.89 8.19 -11.09
CA SER A 12 12.34 8.06 -11.29
C SER A 12 12.76 6.60 -11.55
N VAL A 13 12.15 5.63 -10.86
CA VAL A 13 12.41 4.19 -11.13
C VAL A 13 11.89 3.76 -12.50
N ILE A 14 10.71 4.22 -12.90
CA ILE A 14 10.13 3.94 -14.22
C ILE A 14 11.01 4.51 -15.33
N GLU A 15 11.53 5.73 -15.16
CA GLU A 15 12.46 6.34 -16.10
C GLU A 15 13.76 5.55 -16.22
N HIS A 16 14.33 5.11 -15.10
CA HIS A 16 15.52 4.25 -15.09
C HIS A 16 15.25 2.93 -15.84
N ALA A 17 14.12 2.28 -15.57
CA ALA A 17 13.72 1.05 -16.27
C ALA A 17 13.58 1.26 -17.79
N ASN A 18 13.02 2.39 -18.21
CA ASN A 18 12.85 2.74 -19.62
C ASN A 18 14.17 3.06 -20.32
N LYS A 19 15.11 3.71 -19.62
CA LYS A 19 16.48 3.92 -20.12
C LYS A 19 17.19 2.59 -20.32
N LEU A 20 17.20 1.74 -19.29
CA LEU A 20 17.79 0.41 -19.36
C LEU A 20 17.18 -0.41 -20.51
N ARG A 21 15.87 -0.38 -20.69
CA ARG A 21 15.21 -1.04 -21.82
C ARG A 21 15.69 -0.54 -23.19
N LYS A 22 15.97 0.77 -23.34
CA LYS A 22 16.51 1.33 -24.59
C LYS A 22 17.91 0.80 -24.87
N ASP A 23 18.75 0.68 -23.84
CA ASP A 23 20.11 0.20 -23.97
C ASP A 23 20.15 -1.29 -24.40
N PHE A 24 19.15 -2.08 -23.96
CA PHE A 24 18.98 -3.47 -24.38
C PHE A 24 18.35 -3.66 -25.77
N ARG A 25 17.97 -2.60 -26.48
CA ARG A 25 17.27 -2.71 -27.78
C ARG A 25 18.14 -3.33 -28.89
N GLY A 26 19.47 -3.17 -28.79
CA GLY A 26 20.46 -3.80 -29.67
C GLY A 26 21.03 -5.12 -29.14
N ALA A 27 20.53 -5.62 -28.00
CA ALA A 27 21.06 -6.82 -27.38
C ALA A 27 20.77 -8.07 -28.25
N PRO A 28 21.65 -9.09 -28.19
CA PRO A 28 21.41 -10.34 -28.91
C PRO A 28 20.09 -10.98 -28.51
N ILE A 29 19.54 -11.81 -29.39
CA ILE A 29 18.26 -12.51 -29.21
C ILE A 29 18.15 -13.26 -27.86
N GLN A 30 19.28 -13.68 -27.30
CA GLN A 30 19.37 -14.38 -26.02
C GLN A 30 18.93 -13.52 -24.82
N PHE A 31 18.98 -12.19 -24.95
CA PHE A 31 18.54 -11.21 -23.95
C PHE A 31 17.16 -10.64 -24.17
N LYS A 32 16.53 -11.01 -25.29
CA LYS A 32 15.18 -10.56 -25.62
C LYS A 32 14.20 -10.91 -24.51
N ALA A 33 14.31 -12.12 -23.94
CA ALA A 33 13.48 -12.53 -22.82
C ALA A 33 13.65 -11.66 -21.57
N LEU A 34 14.87 -11.17 -21.28
CA LEU A 34 15.14 -10.25 -20.17
C LEU A 34 14.57 -8.85 -20.46
N SER A 35 14.77 -8.34 -21.68
CA SER A 35 14.22 -7.06 -22.14
C SER A 35 12.69 -7.03 -22.12
N ASP A 36 12.05 -8.12 -22.53
CA ASP A 36 10.59 -8.27 -22.49
C ASP A 36 10.06 -8.24 -21.06
N VAL A 37 10.74 -8.94 -20.15
CA VAL A 37 10.37 -8.99 -18.72
C VAL A 37 10.62 -7.65 -18.02
N LEU A 38 11.69 -6.94 -18.35
CA LEU A 38 11.93 -5.55 -17.92
C LEU A 38 10.82 -4.60 -18.41
N GLY A 39 10.39 -4.76 -19.65
CA GLY A 39 9.26 -4.00 -20.20
C GLY A 39 7.97 -4.23 -19.42
N ARG A 40 7.69 -5.48 -19.02
CA ARG A 40 6.53 -5.81 -18.18
C ARG A 40 6.62 -5.21 -16.78
N LEU A 41 7.82 -5.18 -16.18
CA LEU A 41 8.02 -4.54 -14.88
C LEU A 41 7.74 -3.04 -14.94
N SER A 42 8.24 -2.34 -15.97
CA SER A 42 7.97 -0.92 -16.18
C SER A 42 6.46 -0.63 -16.30
N ILE A 43 5.72 -1.47 -17.03
CA ILE A 43 4.25 -1.36 -17.14
C ILE A 43 3.58 -1.55 -15.78
N ALA A 44 3.92 -2.61 -15.04
CA ALA A 44 3.33 -2.86 -13.72
C ALA A 44 3.62 -1.72 -12.72
N MET A 45 4.78 -1.08 -12.81
CA MET A 45 5.10 0.10 -12.00
C MET A 45 4.27 1.33 -12.40
N ARG A 46 4.02 1.52 -13.71
CA ARG A 46 3.14 2.57 -14.23
C ARG A 46 1.70 2.37 -13.77
N ASP A 47 1.20 1.14 -13.76
CA ASP A 47 -0.16 0.83 -13.29
C ASP A 47 -0.32 1.25 -11.82
N VAL A 48 0.69 0.96 -10.99
CA VAL A 48 0.73 1.42 -9.59
C VAL A 48 0.80 2.95 -9.51
N GLU A 49 1.62 3.63 -10.32
CA GLU A 49 1.71 5.10 -10.37
C GLU A 49 0.34 5.74 -10.67
N VAL A 50 -0.40 5.20 -11.64
CA VAL A 50 -1.71 5.71 -12.05
C VAL A 50 -2.75 5.55 -10.94
N ASP A 51 -2.77 4.40 -10.27
CA ASP A 51 -3.73 4.15 -9.20
C ASP A 51 -3.44 4.97 -7.93
N LEU A 52 -2.16 5.25 -7.67
CA LEU A 52 -1.72 6.16 -6.60
C LEU A 52 -2.10 7.62 -6.86
N SER A 53 -2.07 8.06 -8.12
CA SER A 53 -2.41 9.45 -8.46
C SER A 53 -3.88 9.80 -8.19
N ASN A 54 -4.74 8.78 -8.08
CA ASN A 54 -6.18 8.94 -7.86
C ASN A 54 -6.63 8.61 -6.42
N THR A 55 -5.70 8.21 -5.53
CA THR A 55 -6.05 7.57 -4.26
C THR A 55 -5.10 7.95 -3.12
N ASP A 56 -5.65 8.29 -1.95
CA ASP A 56 -4.87 8.40 -0.71
C ASP A 56 -4.48 7.02 -0.17
N LEU A 57 -3.18 6.81 0.07
CA LEU A 57 -2.66 5.56 0.60
C LEU A 57 -3.05 5.34 2.06
N SER A 58 -3.25 4.08 2.44
CA SER A 58 -3.29 3.69 3.85
C SER A 58 -1.91 3.79 4.48
N ASN A 59 -1.82 4.10 5.78
CA ASN A 59 -0.58 4.13 6.57
C ASN A 59 0.29 2.88 6.36
N GLN A 60 -0.31 1.71 6.15
CA GLN A 60 0.43 0.48 5.88
C GLN A 60 1.00 0.41 4.46
N GLN A 61 0.27 0.94 3.48
CA GLN A 61 0.70 0.97 2.07
C GLN A 61 1.84 1.98 1.85
N GLU A 62 1.81 3.12 2.56
CA GLU A 62 2.89 4.13 2.55
C GLU A 62 4.23 3.56 3.02
N ILE A 63 4.22 2.58 3.93
CA ILE A 63 5.43 1.92 4.42
C ILE A 63 5.90 0.80 3.47
N GLU A 64 4.96 0.10 2.84
CA GLU A 64 5.25 -1.09 2.02
C GLU A 64 5.68 -0.74 0.59
N LEU A 65 5.21 0.39 0.05
CA LEU A 65 5.52 0.85 -1.30
C LEU A 65 7.03 1.15 -1.49
N PRO A 66 7.69 1.96 -0.64
CA PRO A 66 9.13 2.21 -0.75
C PRO A 66 9.94 0.92 -0.82
N LYS A 67 9.66 -0.05 0.07
CA LYS A 67 10.38 -1.34 0.10
C LYS A 67 10.28 -2.09 -1.23
N LYS A 68 9.13 -2.04 -1.89
CA LYS A 68 8.90 -2.70 -3.18
C LYS A 68 9.60 -1.96 -4.32
N ALA A 69 9.57 -0.64 -4.29
CA ALA A 69 10.28 0.18 -5.26
C ALA A 69 11.80 0.03 -5.14
N ASP A 70 12.33 -0.04 -3.91
CA ASP A 70 13.74 -0.29 -3.64
C ASP A 70 14.17 -1.66 -4.17
N SER A 71 13.33 -2.68 -4.00
CA SER A 71 13.59 -3.99 -4.60
C SER A 71 13.63 -3.93 -6.13
N CYS A 72 12.78 -3.12 -6.76
CA CYS A 72 12.82 -2.89 -8.21
C CYS A 72 14.11 -2.17 -8.62
N ARG A 73 14.50 -1.10 -7.91
CA ARG A 73 15.77 -0.36 -8.11
C ARG A 73 16.97 -1.30 -8.01
N GLN A 74 17.01 -2.15 -6.99
CA GLN A 74 18.09 -3.11 -6.81
C GLN A 74 18.23 -4.05 -8.01
N VAL A 75 17.11 -4.58 -8.52
CA VAL A 75 17.12 -5.44 -9.71
C VAL A 75 17.60 -4.69 -10.94
N PHE A 76 17.21 -3.43 -11.14
CA PHE A 76 17.72 -2.61 -12.24
C PHE A 76 19.22 -2.36 -12.13
N ASN A 77 19.72 -2.02 -10.94
CA ASN A 77 21.14 -1.79 -10.69
C ASN A 77 21.98 -3.04 -10.94
N GLU A 78 21.50 -4.22 -10.55
CA GLU A 78 22.19 -5.48 -10.82
C GLU A 78 22.25 -5.80 -12.31
N ILE A 79 21.16 -5.51 -13.05
CA ILE A 79 21.15 -5.69 -14.51
C ILE A 79 22.10 -4.70 -15.18
N GLU A 80 22.16 -3.46 -14.69
CA GLU A 80 23.08 -2.44 -15.18
C GLU A 80 24.54 -2.79 -14.88
N GLN A 81 24.84 -3.31 -13.69
CA GLN A 81 26.18 -3.78 -13.32
C GLN A 81 26.62 -4.96 -14.18
N VAL A 82 25.71 -5.91 -14.40
CA VAL A 82 25.92 -7.03 -15.32
C VAL A 82 26.19 -6.48 -16.72
N ALA A 83 25.40 -5.52 -17.20
CA ALA A 83 25.59 -4.90 -18.51
C ALA A 83 26.92 -4.10 -18.63
N SER A 84 27.32 -3.35 -17.60
CA SER A 84 28.52 -2.50 -17.62
C SER A 84 29.82 -3.31 -17.66
N GLN A 85 29.88 -4.40 -16.90
CA GLN A 85 30.97 -5.38 -16.96
C GLN A 85 31.17 -5.93 -18.39
N TYR A 86 30.13 -5.92 -19.23
CA TYR A 86 30.23 -6.36 -20.62
C TYR A 86 30.62 -5.25 -21.60
N CYS A 87 30.24 -4.00 -21.34
CA CYS A 87 30.73 -2.86 -22.12
C CYS A 87 32.25 -2.72 -22.02
N GLU A 88 32.82 -2.93 -20.84
CA GLU A 88 34.27 -2.91 -20.63
C GLU A 88 34.97 -4.05 -21.40
N LEU A 89 34.41 -5.26 -21.40
CA LEU A 89 34.97 -6.39 -22.15
C LEU A 89 34.80 -6.28 -23.68
N SER A 90 33.81 -5.51 -24.12
CA SER A 90 33.50 -5.22 -25.53
C SER A 90 34.57 -4.36 -26.21
N GLU A 91 35.21 -3.45 -25.49
CA GLU A 91 36.33 -2.66 -26.04
C GLU A 91 37.52 -3.54 -26.45
N PHE A 92 37.70 -4.71 -25.82
CA PHE A 92 38.84 -5.60 -26.04
C PHE A 92 38.54 -6.82 -26.93
N TYR A 93 37.27 -7.21 -27.10
CA TYR A 93 36.89 -8.43 -27.81
C TYR A 93 35.67 -8.24 -28.70
N SER A 94 35.60 -8.98 -29.82
CA SER A 94 34.40 -8.97 -30.68
C SER A 94 33.16 -9.33 -29.85
N LEU A 95 32.17 -8.43 -29.80
CA LEU A 95 30.88 -8.59 -29.12
C LEU A 95 30.31 -10.00 -29.30
N LYS A 96 30.34 -10.53 -30.52
CA LYS A 96 29.81 -11.85 -30.89
C LYS A 96 30.44 -13.04 -30.13
N ARG A 97 31.74 -12.97 -29.77
CA ARG A 97 32.44 -14.01 -28.98
C ARG A 97 32.16 -13.87 -27.49
N VAL A 98 32.10 -12.65 -26.99
CA VAL A 98 31.73 -12.34 -25.60
C VAL A 98 30.30 -12.82 -25.32
N TRP A 99 29.36 -12.56 -26.23
CA TRP A 99 27.99 -13.07 -26.14
C TRP A 99 27.89 -14.60 -26.18
N LYS A 100 28.76 -15.29 -26.95
CA LYS A 100 28.83 -16.76 -26.93
C LYS A 100 29.40 -17.31 -25.62
N ARG A 101 30.37 -16.62 -25.01
CA ARG A 101 30.91 -16.98 -23.69
C ARG A 101 29.88 -16.72 -22.59
N LEU A 102 29.05 -15.69 -22.72
CA LEU A 102 28.03 -15.39 -21.75
C LEU A 102 26.91 -16.44 -21.63
N LYS A 103 26.76 -17.30 -22.64
CA LYS A 103 25.98 -18.54 -22.49
C LYS A 103 26.34 -19.31 -21.20
N TRP A 104 27.53 -19.10 -20.63
CA TRP A 104 28.01 -19.71 -19.38
C TRP A 104 27.53 -19.11 -18.06
N GLU A 105 26.89 -17.94 -17.99
CA GLU A 105 26.26 -17.44 -16.74
C GLU A 105 24.72 -17.47 -16.81
N LEU A 106 24.19 -18.51 -17.47
CA LEU A 106 22.76 -18.81 -17.62
C LEU A 106 21.99 -18.73 -16.28
N ASN A 107 22.64 -19.12 -15.17
CA ASN A 107 22.05 -19.06 -13.83
C ASN A 107 21.77 -17.61 -13.39
N LYS A 108 22.71 -16.67 -13.57
CA LYS A 108 22.50 -15.27 -13.14
C LYS A 108 21.40 -14.57 -13.92
N VAL A 109 21.30 -14.81 -15.23
CA VAL A 109 20.22 -14.25 -16.07
C VAL A 109 18.87 -14.87 -15.70
N CYS A 110 18.83 -16.18 -15.43
CA CYS A 110 17.64 -16.86 -14.91
C CYS A 110 17.23 -16.32 -13.54
N ASP A 111 18.17 -16.08 -12.63
CA ASP A 111 17.92 -15.52 -11.30
C ASP A 111 17.39 -14.09 -11.39
N LEU A 112 17.98 -13.25 -12.23
CA LEU A 112 17.49 -11.91 -12.50
C LEU A 112 16.07 -11.93 -13.08
N ARG A 113 15.81 -12.81 -14.05
CA ARG A 113 14.45 -13.00 -14.59
C ARG A 113 13.48 -13.41 -13.49
N ASN A 114 13.83 -14.37 -12.64
CA ASN A 114 12.98 -14.83 -11.55
C ASN A 114 12.67 -13.70 -10.58
N ARG A 115 13.68 -12.88 -10.23
CA ARG A 115 13.49 -11.71 -9.36
C ARG A 115 12.59 -10.65 -9.98
N ILE A 116 12.74 -10.36 -11.28
CA ILE A 116 11.81 -9.44 -11.96
C ILE A 116 10.38 -10.00 -11.94
N CYS A 117 10.18 -11.28 -12.26
CA CYS A 117 8.86 -11.92 -12.23
C CYS A 117 8.23 -11.86 -10.82
N SER A 118 9.02 -12.09 -9.77
CA SER A 118 8.58 -11.93 -8.39
C SER A 118 8.17 -10.49 -8.08
N ASN A 119 8.96 -9.50 -8.49
CA ASN A 119 8.63 -8.08 -8.28
C ASN A 119 7.36 -7.67 -9.04
N ILE A 120 7.17 -8.13 -10.28
CA ILE A 120 5.93 -7.91 -11.04
C ILE A 120 4.73 -8.49 -10.26
N SER A 121 4.87 -9.71 -9.74
CA SER A 121 3.80 -10.39 -9.01
C SER A 121 3.41 -9.63 -7.74
N VAL A 122 4.41 -9.12 -7.00
CA VAL A 122 4.20 -8.32 -5.79
C VAL A 122 3.54 -6.97 -6.11
N LEU A 123 3.94 -6.33 -7.22
CA LEU A 123 3.33 -5.07 -7.68
C LEU A 123 1.88 -5.27 -8.12
N ILE A 124 1.57 -6.30 -8.92
CA ILE A 124 0.18 -6.64 -9.33
C ILE A 124 -0.69 -6.89 -8.09
N ALA A 125 -0.20 -7.67 -7.13
CA ALA A 125 -0.93 -7.94 -5.88
C ALA A 125 -1.08 -6.69 -5.00
N PHE A 126 -0.11 -5.78 -5.03
CA PHE A 126 -0.23 -4.50 -4.35
C PHE A 126 -1.27 -3.60 -5.01
N ASN A 127 -1.24 -3.50 -6.35
CA ASN A 127 -2.20 -2.71 -7.10
C ASN A 127 -3.63 -3.21 -6.88
N GLY A 128 -3.83 -4.53 -6.96
CA GLY A 128 -5.13 -5.13 -6.67
C GLY A 128 -5.64 -4.84 -5.25
N ARG A 129 -4.76 -4.65 -4.26
CA ARG A 129 -5.16 -4.20 -2.91
C ARG A 129 -5.60 -2.74 -2.90
N ILE A 130 -4.88 -1.85 -3.59
CA ILE A 130 -5.29 -0.44 -3.73
C ILE A 130 -6.67 -0.36 -4.39
N THR A 131 -6.86 -1.03 -5.52
CA THR A 131 -8.16 -1.06 -6.23
C THR A 131 -9.27 -1.64 -5.35
N ARG A 132 -8.99 -2.73 -4.62
CA ARG A 132 -9.97 -3.30 -3.70
C ARG A 132 -10.35 -2.31 -2.60
N ASP A 133 -9.36 -1.70 -1.94
CA ASP A 133 -9.59 -0.84 -0.79
C ASP A 133 -10.36 0.43 -1.20
N THR A 134 -10.02 1.04 -2.34
CA THR A 134 -10.79 2.15 -2.93
C THR A 134 -12.23 1.77 -3.22
N VAL A 135 -12.45 0.63 -3.88
CA VAL A 135 -13.79 0.13 -4.18
C VAL A 135 -14.58 -0.11 -2.89
N THR A 136 -13.97 -0.70 -1.86
CA THR A 136 -14.65 -0.90 -0.56
C THR A 136 -15.01 0.43 0.12
N ALA A 137 -14.15 1.44 0.04
CA ALA A 137 -14.43 2.76 0.58
C ALA A 137 -15.59 3.45 -0.16
N LEU A 138 -15.61 3.35 -1.50
CA LEU A 138 -16.70 3.86 -2.32
C LEU A 138 -18.03 3.18 -2.01
N PHE A 139 -18.04 1.84 -1.92
CA PHE A 139 -19.24 1.08 -1.54
C PHE A 139 -19.71 1.49 -0.14
N LYS A 140 -18.82 1.55 0.85
CA LYS A 140 -19.16 1.97 2.21
C LYS A 140 -19.76 3.38 2.24
N ASN A 141 -19.17 4.32 1.52
CA ASN A 141 -19.70 5.69 1.43
C ASN A 141 -21.08 5.70 0.78
N ARG A 142 -21.28 4.94 -0.31
CA ARG A 142 -22.58 4.82 -0.98
C ARG A 142 -23.64 4.21 -0.07
N THR A 143 -23.33 3.13 0.62
CA THR A 143 -24.21 2.49 1.60
C THR A 143 -24.54 3.45 2.74
N ASN A 144 -23.56 4.16 3.29
CA ASN A 144 -23.79 5.15 4.33
C ASN A 144 -24.71 6.29 3.85
N LYS A 145 -24.54 6.77 2.61
CA LYS A 145 -25.44 7.76 2.02
C LYS A 145 -26.88 7.22 1.88
N GLN A 146 -27.04 5.96 1.46
CA GLN A 146 -28.36 5.32 1.39
C GLN A 146 -28.99 5.17 2.78
N HIS A 147 -28.22 4.70 3.76
CA HIS A 147 -28.67 4.63 5.16
C HIS A 147 -29.07 6.01 5.67
N GLN A 148 -28.32 7.07 5.33
CA GLN A 148 -28.66 8.43 5.72
C GLN A 148 -30.00 8.88 5.13
N ILE A 149 -30.31 8.52 3.87
CA ILE A 149 -31.61 8.81 3.26
C ILE A 149 -32.74 8.09 4.01
N TYR A 150 -32.56 6.81 4.35
CA TYR A 150 -33.56 6.07 5.11
C TYR A 150 -33.74 6.62 6.53
N LEU A 151 -32.65 7.00 7.19
CA LEU A 151 -32.69 7.61 8.52
C LEU A 151 -33.42 8.96 8.50
N ASP A 152 -33.14 9.80 7.49
CA ASP A 152 -33.81 11.09 7.29
C ASP A 152 -35.31 10.91 6.99
N TRP A 153 -35.67 9.87 6.23
CA TRP A 153 -37.07 9.50 6.01
C TRP A 153 -37.78 9.03 7.30
N LEU A 154 -37.12 8.18 8.11
CA LEU A 154 -37.69 7.65 9.36
C LEU A 154 -37.85 8.74 10.42
N SER A 155 -36.90 9.68 10.48
CA SER A 155 -37.01 10.88 11.30
C SER A 155 -36.11 11.97 10.74
N PRO A 156 -36.68 13.09 10.29
CA PRO A 156 -35.91 14.28 9.88
C PRO A 156 -35.14 14.92 11.04
N THR A 157 -35.39 14.47 12.27
CA THR A 157 -34.86 15.09 13.49
C THR A 157 -33.44 14.60 13.76
N VAL A 158 -32.52 15.55 13.98
CA VAL A 158 -31.13 15.23 14.33
C VAL A 158 -31.05 14.77 15.79
N TYR A 159 -31.47 13.53 16.07
CA TYR A 159 -31.37 12.93 17.41
C TYR A 159 -29.95 12.96 17.95
N ALA A 160 -28.95 12.88 17.08
CA ALA A 160 -27.54 13.03 17.46
C ALA A 160 -27.23 14.41 18.05
N THR A 161 -27.85 15.48 17.55
CA THR A 161 -27.68 16.85 18.08
C THR A 161 -28.39 16.99 19.41
N GLN A 162 -29.62 16.49 19.52
CA GLN A 162 -30.35 16.49 20.80
C GLN A 162 -29.62 15.66 21.86
N GLN A 163 -29.11 14.48 21.49
CA GLN A 163 -28.35 13.63 22.39
C GLN A 163 -27.03 14.29 22.81
N ARG A 164 -26.30 14.92 21.87
CA ARG A 164 -25.08 15.66 22.19
C ARG A 164 -25.38 16.83 23.12
N ASP A 165 -26.44 17.59 22.85
CA ASP A 165 -26.88 18.71 23.69
C ASP A 165 -27.29 18.24 25.10
N CYS A 166 -28.06 17.16 25.19
CA CYS A 166 -28.40 16.50 26.45
C CYS A 166 -27.16 16.01 27.21
N ILE A 167 -26.12 15.51 26.51
CA ILE A 167 -24.86 15.09 27.13
C ILE A 167 -24.04 16.30 27.58
N SER A 168 -23.94 17.36 26.78
CA SER A 168 -23.18 18.57 27.13
C SER A 168 -23.79 19.35 28.28
N ARG A 169 -25.10 19.22 28.50
CA ARG A 169 -25.81 19.83 29.63
C ARG A 169 -25.76 18.99 30.91
N ARG A 170 -25.13 17.80 30.90
CA ARG A 170 -24.99 16.97 32.10
C ARG A 170 -24.09 17.69 33.09
N GLN A 171 -24.54 17.77 34.34
CA GLN A 171 -23.68 18.21 35.43
C GLN A 171 -22.59 17.15 35.65
N PRO A 172 -21.36 17.56 36.03
CA PRO A 172 -20.35 16.64 36.55
C PRO A 172 -20.97 15.72 37.63
N GLU A 173 -20.52 14.46 37.70
CA GLU A 173 -21.04 13.43 38.65
C GLU A 173 -22.46 12.90 38.35
N THR A 174 -23.16 13.48 37.36
CA THR A 174 -24.48 12.96 36.94
C THR A 174 -24.34 11.64 36.20
N GLY A 175 -24.86 10.57 36.80
CA GLY A 175 -24.82 9.21 36.28
C GLY A 175 -23.73 8.33 36.90
N GLU A 176 -22.87 8.90 37.75
CA GLU A 176 -21.86 8.16 38.52
C GLU A 176 -22.53 7.20 39.51
N TRP A 177 -23.62 7.61 40.16
CA TRP A 177 -24.42 6.74 41.05
C TRP A 177 -24.92 5.45 40.40
N LEU A 178 -25.24 5.47 39.09
CA LEU A 178 -25.69 4.30 38.36
C LEU A 178 -24.49 3.42 37.98
N LEU A 179 -23.41 4.04 37.51
CA LEU A 179 -22.20 3.33 37.09
C LEU A 179 -21.46 2.71 38.29
N GLU A 180 -21.53 3.33 39.46
CA GLU A 180 -20.93 2.83 40.70
C GLU A 180 -21.88 1.94 41.51
N SER A 181 -23.14 1.77 41.08
CA SER A 181 -24.08 0.91 41.77
C SER A 181 -23.58 -0.55 41.80
N PRO A 182 -23.70 -1.24 42.95
CA PRO A 182 -23.29 -2.64 43.07
C PRO A 182 -23.94 -3.54 42.02
N GLU A 183 -25.20 -3.26 41.69
CA GLU A 183 -25.98 -3.99 40.69
C GLU A 183 -25.38 -3.85 39.29
N PHE A 184 -24.98 -2.63 38.91
CA PHE A 184 -24.35 -2.39 37.61
C PHE A 184 -22.94 -2.99 37.53
N GLN A 185 -22.16 -2.92 38.61
CA GLN A 185 -20.83 -3.54 38.68
C GLN A 185 -20.90 -5.06 38.55
N VAL A 186 -21.84 -5.71 39.25
CA VAL A 186 -22.09 -7.16 39.13
C VAL A 186 -22.57 -7.53 37.72
N TRP A 187 -23.45 -6.71 37.12
CA TRP A 187 -23.86 -6.91 35.73
C TRP A 187 -22.67 -6.79 34.77
N LEU A 188 -21.80 -5.79 34.95
CA LEU A 188 -20.64 -5.56 34.10
C LEU A 188 -19.65 -6.74 34.18
N GLU A 189 -19.35 -7.21 35.39
CA GLU A 189 -18.45 -8.35 35.62
C GLU A 189 -18.98 -9.66 35.03
N SER A 190 -20.31 -9.88 35.09
CA SER A 190 -20.93 -11.09 34.54
C SER A 190 -20.92 -11.13 33.00
N HIS A 191 -20.97 -9.97 32.32
CA HIS A 191 -20.97 -9.88 30.86
C HIS A 191 -19.57 -9.76 30.26
N ASN A 192 -18.61 -9.18 30.99
CA ASN A 192 -17.21 -9.09 30.56
C ASN A 192 -16.53 -10.47 30.50
N LYS A 193 -17.05 -11.46 31.25
CA LYS A 193 -16.60 -12.86 31.20
C LYS A 193 -17.21 -13.67 30.04
N ARG A 194 -18.31 -13.21 29.41
CA ARG A 194 -19.10 -14.03 28.48
C ARG A 194 -19.02 -13.62 27.02
N TYR A 195 -18.64 -12.38 26.71
CA TYR A 195 -18.45 -11.95 25.32
C TYR A 195 -17.22 -11.05 25.19
N SER A 196 -16.14 -11.59 24.62
CA SER A 196 -15.03 -10.84 24.03
C SER A 196 -15.48 -10.11 22.75
N VAL A 197 -16.58 -9.37 22.81
CA VAL A 197 -17.06 -8.53 21.69
C VAL A 197 -16.84 -7.09 22.11
N GLN A 198 -16.06 -6.37 21.31
CA GLN A 198 -15.77 -4.94 21.44
C GLN A 198 -17.07 -4.12 21.38
N VAL A 199 -17.80 -4.05 22.49
CA VAL A 199 -18.90 -3.09 22.66
C VAL A 199 -18.26 -1.79 23.13
N PHE A 200 -18.22 -0.80 22.23
CA PHE A 200 -17.92 0.61 22.49
C PHE A 200 -16.94 0.88 23.63
N ARG A 201 -15.66 0.58 23.38
CA ARG A 201 -14.57 1.26 24.10
C ARG A 201 -14.44 2.68 23.55
N VAL A 202 -15.47 3.52 23.72
CA VAL A 202 -15.22 4.97 23.78
C VAL A 202 -14.50 5.15 25.11
N PRO A 203 -13.22 5.54 25.11
CA PRO A 203 -12.54 5.77 26.36
C PRO A 203 -13.28 6.91 27.04
N VAL A 204 -13.90 6.62 28.19
CA VAL A 204 -14.16 7.62 29.21
C VAL A 204 -12.77 8.05 29.69
N ARG A 205 -12.08 8.85 28.87
CA ARG A 205 -10.97 9.64 29.35
C ARG A 205 -11.58 10.53 30.41
N ARG A 206 -11.13 10.35 31.65
CA ARG A 206 -11.28 11.32 32.74
C ARG A 206 -11.07 12.72 32.18
N PHE A 207 -12.16 13.42 31.89
CA PHE A 207 -12.16 14.87 31.68
C PHE A 207 -12.13 15.52 33.06
N TYR A 208 -11.04 15.27 33.80
CA TYR A 208 -10.62 16.10 34.91
C TYR A 208 -9.25 16.63 34.54
N ARG A 209 -9.23 17.75 33.81
CA ARG A 209 -8.19 18.79 33.87
C ARG A 209 -8.53 19.94 32.91
N GLN A 210 -8.80 21.09 33.53
CA GLN A 210 -8.58 22.46 33.08
C GLN A 210 -9.21 22.89 31.75
N TRP A 211 -10.35 23.58 31.86
CA TRP A 211 -10.48 24.96 31.39
C TRP A 211 -11.15 25.76 32.50
#